data_AF-A0A5D0R2I7-F1
#
_entry.id   AF-A0A5D0R2I7-F1
#
_cell.length_a   1.000
_cell.length_b   1.000
_cell.length_c   1.000
_cell.angle_alpha   90.00
_cell.angle_beta   90.00
_cell.angle_gamma   90.00
#
_symmetry.space_group_name_H-M   'P 1'
#
loop_
_entity.id
_entity.type
_entity.pdbx_description
1 polymer ?
#
loop_
_entity_poly.entity_id
_entity_poly.type
_entity_poly.pdbx_seq_one_letter_code
_entity_poly.pdbx_strand_id
1 'polypeptide(L)'
;MIIVSKYLMPKRYLGLTIWPFIFLKYAFLKDDVVLINHERIHIRQQIELLILPFFILYLFEFLFRFIQYRSWKLAYCNISFEREAYLHENDFNYLKTRSFWSFARYLKR
;
A
#
# COMPACT_ATOMS: atom_id res chain seq x y z
N MET A 1 14.89 3.06 -0.81
CA MET A 1 15.54 3.95 0.18
C MET A 1 14.47 4.52 1.11
N ILE A 2 14.67 4.52 2.44
CA ILE A 2 13.66 5.02 3.39
C ILE A 2 13.91 6.50 3.66
N ILE A 3 12.92 7.34 3.42
CA ILE A 3 12.96 8.78 3.68
C ILE A 3 12.03 9.06 4.86
N VAL A 4 12.52 9.78 5.87
CA VAL A 4 11.71 10.20 7.01
C VAL A 4 11.35 11.66 6.83
N SER A 5 10.07 11.96 6.72
CA SER A 5 9.60 13.35 6.66
C SER A 5 8.15 13.45 7.13
N LYS A 6 7.95 14.20 8.23
CA LYS A 6 6.61 14.51 8.75
C LYS A 6 5.80 15.39 7.78
N TYR A 7 6.48 16.24 6.99
CA TYR A 7 5.83 17.21 6.11
C TYR A 7 5.33 16.59 4.80
N LEU A 8 5.98 15.52 4.33
CA LEU A 8 5.57 14.78 3.14
C LEU A 8 4.45 13.76 3.43
N MET A 9 4.14 13.54 4.70
CA MET A 9 3.16 12.55 5.15
C MET A 9 1.81 13.21 5.43
N PRO A 10 0.72 12.78 4.77
CA PRO A 10 -0.60 13.27 5.12
C PRO A 10 -0.95 12.88 6.57
N LYS A 11 -1.73 13.71 7.26
CA LYS A 11 -1.95 13.59 8.72
C LYS A 11 -2.41 12.19 9.18
N ARG A 12 -3.15 11.47 8.33
CA ARG A 12 -3.80 10.18 8.63
C ARG A 12 -2.93 8.94 8.37
N TYR A 13 -1.78 9.08 7.71
CA TYR A 13 -0.94 7.96 7.31
C TYR A 13 0.41 8.00 8.04
N LEU A 14 0.96 6.82 8.31
CA LEU A 14 2.26 6.63 8.98
C LEU A 14 3.38 6.32 7.98
N GLY A 15 3.02 5.66 6.88
CA GLY A 15 3.88 5.36 5.74
C GLY A 15 3.20 5.71 4.41
N LEU A 16 4.00 5.90 3.38
CA LEU A 16 3.60 5.96 1.98
C LEU A 16 4.74 5.43 1.13
N THR A 17 4.41 4.60 0.16
CA THR A 17 5.39 4.12 -0.82
C THR A 17 5.20 4.81 -2.16
N ILE A 18 6.29 5.38 -2.69
CA ILE A 18 6.40 5.80 -4.10
C ILE A 18 7.76 5.32 -4.56
N TRP A 19 7.79 4.29 -5.41
CA TRP A 19 9.00 3.66 -5.88
C TRP A 19 10.02 4.70 -6.39
N PRO A 20 11.31 4.60 -5.99
CA PRO A 20 11.95 3.57 -5.16
C PRO A 20 11.98 3.89 -3.65
N PHE A 21 11.14 4.81 -3.18
CA PHE A 21 11.17 5.37 -1.84
C PHE A 21 10.02 4.90 -0.96
N ILE A 22 10.34 4.63 0.30
CA ILE A 22 9.36 4.44 1.37
C ILE A 22 9.46 5.68 2.25
N PHE A 23 8.38 6.43 2.34
CA PHE A 23 8.25 7.60 3.18
C PHE A 23 7.66 7.19 4.51
N LEU A 24 8.31 7.57 5.61
CA LEU A 24 7.82 7.36 6.97
C LEU A 24 7.65 8.71 7.67
N LYS A 25 6.62 8.80 8.50
CA LYS A 25 6.32 10.02 9.26
C LYS A 25 7.30 10.31 10.38
N TYR A 26 7.80 9.26 11.02
CA TYR A 26 8.72 9.35 12.15
C TYR A 26 9.85 8.35 12.01
N ALA A 27 11.01 8.66 12.59
CA ALA A 27 12.20 7.82 12.45
C ALA A 27 12.06 6.46 13.13
N PHE A 28 11.34 6.40 14.27
CA PHE A 28 11.11 5.14 15.01
C PHE A 28 10.29 4.11 14.22
N LEU A 29 9.52 4.55 13.21
CA LEU A 29 8.76 3.65 12.34
C LEU A 29 9.66 2.77 11.45
N LYS A 30 10.97 3.04 11.39
CA LYS A 30 11.93 2.17 10.71
C LYS A 30 12.08 0.81 11.40
N ASP A 31 11.86 0.77 12.72
CA ASP A 31 11.97 -0.43 13.52
C ASP A 31 10.66 -1.25 13.52
N ASP A 32 9.58 -0.67 12.99
CA ASP A 32 8.31 -1.36 12.77
C ASP A 32 8.41 -2.25 11.52
N VAL A 33 8.87 -3.47 11.73
CA VAL A 33 9.07 -4.46 10.67
C VAL A 33 7.78 -4.79 9.91
N VAL A 34 6.61 -4.69 10.56
CA VAL A 34 5.31 -4.97 9.94
C VAL A 34 4.96 -3.84 8.98
N LEU A 35 5.05 -2.58 9.42
CA LEU A 35 4.87 -1.43 8.54
C LEU A 35 5.85 -1.45 7.37
N ILE A 36 7.13 -1.73 7.63
CA ILE A 36 8.12 -1.83 6.56
C ILE A 36 7.78 -2.95 5.57
N ASN A 37 7.28 -4.09 6.03
CA ASN A 37 6.85 -5.17 5.15
C ASN A 37 5.63 -4.75 4.31
N HIS A 38 4.64 -4.09 4.91
CA HIS A 38 3.49 -3.50 4.22
C HIS A 38 3.93 -2.58 3.08
N GLU A 39 4.84 -1.64 3.36
CA GLU A 39 5.37 -0.71 2.36
C GLU A 39 6.21 -1.42 1.27
N ARG A 40 6.90 -2.51 1.61
CA ARG A 40 7.61 -3.35 0.61
C ARG A 40 6.64 -4.09 -0.32
N ILE A 41 5.47 -4.50 0.17
CA ILE A 41 4.41 -5.07 -0.68
C ILE A 41 3.95 -4.03 -1.70
N HIS A 42 3.72 -2.78 -1.28
CA HIS A 42 3.40 -1.68 -2.21
C HIS A 42 4.50 -1.42 -3.24
N ILE A 43 5.78 -1.50 -2.86
CA ILE A 43 6.89 -1.41 -3.82
C ILE A 43 6.76 -2.49 -4.89
N ARG A 44 6.46 -3.72 -4.50
CA ARG A 44 6.34 -4.82 -5.45
C ARG A 44 5.14 -4.62 -6.38
N GLN A 45 3.99 -4.23 -5.83
CA GLN A 45 2.79 -3.92 -6.61
C GLN A 45 3.05 -2.78 -7.63
N GLN A 46 3.76 -1.73 -7.22
CA GLN A 46 4.13 -0.62 -8.10
C GLN A 46 5.00 -1.08 -9.25
N ILE A 47 6.04 -1.88 -8.99
CA ILE A 47 6.91 -2.42 -10.04
C ILE A 47 6.12 -3.30 -11.02
N GLU A 48 5.22 -4.15 -10.51
CA GLU A 48 4.41 -5.05 -11.34
C GLU A 48 3.44 -4.33 -12.28
N LEU A 49 3.00 -3.14 -11.89
CA LEU A 49 2.11 -2.27 -12.66
C LEU A 49 2.85 -1.07 -13.27
N LEU A 50 4.16 -1.18 -13.50
CA LEU A 50 4.98 -0.14 -14.17
C LEU A 50 4.92 1.25 -13.51
N ILE A 51 4.66 1.31 -12.21
CA ILE A 51 4.60 2.49 -11.33
C ILE A 51 3.46 3.46 -11.68
N LEU A 52 3.42 4.00 -12.90
CA LEU A 52 2.39 4.95 -13.33
C LEU A 52 0.99 4.29 -13.42
N PRO A 53 0.81 3.14 -14.11
CA PRO A 53 -0.48 2.43 -14.11
C PRO A 53 -0.96 2.03 -12.70
N PHE A 54 -0.06 1.74 -11.76
CA PHE A 54 -0.42 1.46 -10.36
C PHE A 54 -1.23 2.61 -9.77
N PHE A 55 -0.73 3.84 -9.81
CA PHE A 55 -1.41 4.98 -9.20
C PHE A 55 -2.75 5.29 -9.86
N ILE A 56 -2.84 5.09 -11.17
CA ILE A 56 -4.08 5.26 -11.93
C ILE A 56 -5.13 4.24 -11.44
N LEU A 57 -4.78 2.95 -11.42
CA LEU A 57 -5.69 1.89 -10.97
C LEU A 57 -6.07 2.04 -9.50
N TYR A 58 -5.09 2.38 -8.64
CA TYR A 58 -5.30 2.64 -7.22
C TYR A 58 -6.33 3.75 -7.00
N LEU A 59 -6.17 4.88 -7.71
CA LEU A 59 -7.10 6.00 -7.61
C LEU A 59 -8.49 5.64 -8.14
N PHE A 60 -8.59 4.97 -9.28
CA PHE A 60 -9.88 4.53 -9.82
C PHE A 60 -10.61 3.58 -8.87
N GLU A 61 -9.90 2.59 -8.31
CA GLU A 61 -10.48 1.68 -7.34
C GLU A 61 -10.93 2.42 -6.07
N PHE A 62 -10.11 3.34 -5.57
CA PHE A 62 -10.48 4.16 -4.42
C PHE A 62 -11.75 4.97 -4.68
N LEU A 63 -11.87 5.63 -5.84
CA LEU A 63 -13.06 6.41 -6.20
C LEU A 63 -14.31 5.53 -6.28
N PHE A 64 -14.21 4.37 -6.92
CA PHE A 64 -15.31 3.40 -6.99
C PHE A 64 -15.74 2.95 -5.59
N ARG A 65 -14.79 2.57 -4.74
CA ARG A 65 -15.07 2.15 -3.35
C ARG A 65 -15.53 3.31 -2.48
N PHE A 66 -15.10 4.53 -2.74
CA PHE A 66 -15.55 5.71 -2.02
C PHE A 66 -17.04 5.98 -2.30
N ILE A 67 -17.48 5.84 -3.54
CA ILE A 67 -18.91 5.93 -3.90
C ILE A 67 -19.70 4.78 -3.24
N GLN A 68 -19.15 3.56 -3.24
CA GLN A 68 -19.80 2.37 -2.67
C GLN A 68 -19.97 2.46 -1.14
N TYR A 69 -18.90 2.80 -0.41
CA TYR A 69 -18.86 2.75 1.04
C TYR A 69 -19.22 4.08 1.71
N ARG A 70 -19.18 5.19 0.97
CA ARG A 70 -19.41 6.57 1.45
C ARG A 70 -18.57 6.96 2.68
N SER A 71 -17.45 6.26 2.88
CA SER A 71 -16.56 6.43 4.03
C SER A 71 -15.13 6.30 3.56
N TRP A 72 -14.32 7.34 3.83
CA TRP A 72 -12.92 7.40 3.41
C TRP A 72 -12.10 6.20 3.92
N LYS A 73 -12.25 5.88 5.22
CA LYS A 73 -11.52 4.78 5.86
C LYS A 73 -11.94 3.44 5.27
N LEU A 74 -13.24 3.20 5.10
CA LEU A 74 -13.73 1.95 4.51
C LEU A 74 -13.31 1.81 3.06
N ALA A 75 -13.41 2.88 2.26
CA ALA A 75 -12.99 2.87 0.87
C ALA A 75 -11.51 2.52 0.74
N TYR A 76 -10.66 3.19 1.52
CA TYR A 76 -9.22 2.95 1.58
C TYR A 76 -8.89 1.50 1.97
N CYS A 77 -9.38 1.02 3.12
CA CYS A 77 -9.08 -0.33 3.59
C CYS A 77 -9.63 -1.44 2.66
N ASN A 78 -10.57 -1.10 1.77
CA ASN A 78 -11.11 -2.06 0.83
C ASN A 78 -10.40 -2.06 -0.53
N ILE A 79 -9.51 -1.10 -0.83
CA ILE A 79 -8.71 -1.14 -2.07
C ILE A 79 -7.97 -2.48 -2.12
N SER A 80 -7.97 -3.14 -3.28
CA SER A 80 -7.40 -4.48 -3.45
C SER A 80 -5.92 -4.54 -3.08
N PHE A 81 -5.17 -3.50 -3.44
CA PHE A 81 -3.76 -3.30 -3.07
C PHE A 81 -3.56 -3.22 -1.55
N GLU A 82 -4.38 -2.42 -0.86
CA GLU A 82 -4.37 -2.28 0.60
C GLU A 82 -4.81 -3.57 1.30
N ARG A 83 -5.86 -4.24 0.80
CA ARG A 83 -6.32 -5.53 1.33
C ARG A 83 -5.21 -6.56 1.26
N GLU A 84 -4.52 -6.66 0.13
CA GLU A 84 -3.37 -7.55 0.00
C GLU A 84 -2.28 -7.20 1.01
N ALA A 85 -1.88 -5.93 1.09
CA ALA A 85 -0.81 -5.49 1.99
C ALA A 85 -1.16 -5.76 3.46
N TYR A 86 -2.36 -5.39 3.91
CA TYR A 86 -2.83 -5.66 5.28
C TYR A 86 -2.94 -7.15 5.60
N LEU A 87 -3.34 -7.99 4.64
CA LEU A 87 -3.47 -9.43 4.90
C LEU A 87 -2.11 -10.13 5.01
N HIS A 88 -1.06 -9.60 4.36
CA HIS A 88 0.25 -10.23 4.31
C HIS A 88 1.36 -9.44 5.01
N GLU A 89 1.06 -8.32 5.68
CA GLU A 89 2.05 -7.50 6.37
C GLU A 89 2.80 -8.25 7.49
N ASN A 90 2.16 -9.28 8.08
CA ASN A 90 2.77 -10.15 9.08
C ASN A 90 3.51 -11.38 8.48
N ASP A 91 3.37 -11.64 7.18
CA ASP A 91 4.12 -12.69 6.48
C ASP A 91 5.35 -12.09 5.79
N PHE A 92 6.49 -12.17 6.48
CA PHE A 92 7.77 -11.66 5.97
C PHE A 92 8.34 -12.46 4.79
N ASN A 93 7.79 -13.65 4.51
CA ASN A 93 8.17 -14.45 3.34
C ASN A 93 7.22 -14.26 2.15
N TYR A 94 6.11 -13.55 2.34
CA TYR A 94 5.11 -13.34 1.30
C TYR A 94 5.69 -12.81 -0.01
N LEU A 95 6.60 -11.83 0.05
CA LEU A 95 7.24 -11.26 -1.14
C LEU A 95 8.01 -12.28 -1.99
N LYS A 96 8.45 -13.40 -1.42
CA LYS A 96 9.16 -14.48 -2.13
C LYS A 96 8.20 -15.45 -2.82
N THR A 97 7.01 -15.66 -2.26
CA THR A 97 6.03 -16.65 -2.71
C THR A 97 4.88 -16.03 -3.50
N ARG A 98 4.75 -14.70 -3.45
CA ARG A 98 3.68 -13.94 -4.08
C ARG A 98 3.68 -14.11 -5.61
N SER A 99 2.53 -14.46 -6.15
CA SER A 99 2.27 -14.51 -7.58
C SER A 99 2.10 -13.12 -8.20
N PHE A 100 2.44 -12.99 -9.49
CA PHE A 100 2.15 -11.78 -10.26
C PHE A 100 0.64 -11.48 -10.23
N TRP A 101 0.28 -10.20 -10.06
CA TRP A 101 -1.12 -9.74 -10.00
C TRP A 101 -1.97 -10.36 -8.88
N SER A 102 -1.33 -10.78 -7.78
CA SER A 102 -2.04 -11.29 -6.59
C SER A 102 -3.16 -10.35 -6.10
N PHE A 103 -3.02 -9.03 -6.30
CA PHE A 103 -3.96 -8.01 -5.84
C PHE A 103 -5.35 -8.22 -6.46
N ALA A 104 -5.41 -8.77 -7.68
CA ALA A 104 -6.66 -9.00 -8.40
C ALA A 104 -7.60 -9.96 -7.66
N ARG A 105 -7.07 -10.85 -6.80
CA ARG A 105 -7.88 -11.73 -5.93
C ARG A 105 -8.71 -10.95 -4.92
N TYR A 106 -8.27 -9.75 -4.55
CA TYR A 106 -8.91 -8.88 -3.57
C TYR A 106 -9.83 -7.81 -4.21
N LEU A 107 -9.96 -7.80 -5.54
CA LEU A 107 -10.93 -6.96 -6.25
C LEU A 107 -12.37 -7.37 -5.92
N LYS A 108 -12.63 -8.67 -5.88
CA LYS A 108 -13.94 -9.21 -5.49
C LYS A 108 -14.12 -9.02 -3.98
N ARG A 109 -15.31 -8.55 -3.61
CA ARG A 109 -15.65 -8.22 -2.23
C ARG A 109 -15.64 -9.49 -1.39
#